data_AF-A0A924S2U0-F1
#
_entry.id   AF-A0A924S2U0-F1
#
_cell.length_a   1.000
_cell.length_b   1.000
_cell.length_c   1.000
_cell.angle_alpha   90.00
_cell.angle_beta   90.00
_cell.angle_gamma   90.00
#
_symmetry.space_group_name_H-M   'P 1'
#
loop_
_entity.id
_entity.type
_entity.pdbx_description
1 polymer ?
#
loop_
_entity_poly.entity_id
_entity_poly.type
_entity_poly.pdbx_seq_one_letter_code
_entity_poly.pdbx_strand_id
1 'polypeptide(L)'
;MADNRFTEIPLPGGGFRGFDAHGDTRAIDGRRPSDMGGPERTVLRPGAPGTYDSCGQWLNHAELDGTSVLGLVHDETACKYQIGQTHKSMSLAVSSDYGLTWTGLSQIITGTDTPTANRNTGEGDCTAINGKDGYYYAYCFRSRDGALVAARAPVANPHPGHWMKFFQGAWSQPGLGGNATRLLAGSGASAARWTTTGQVVLTGWVPGGLGVFLSSDHTTFTPLRAPLLAVDPGVWKRPAPSELVFYPVILDAGTGTNQLSNAWMMV
;
A
#
# COMPACT_ATOMS: atom_id res chain seq x y z
N MET A 1 -4.02 17.06 3.13
CA MET A 1 -4.40 15.89 3.94
C MET A 1 -3.88 14.70 3.15
N ALA A 2 -3.10 13.82 3.77
CA ALA A 2 -2.66 12.58 3.14
C ALA A 2 -3.87 11.86 2.54
N ASP A 3 -3.79 11.46 1.29
CA ASP A 3 -4.83 10.68 0.63
C ASP A 3 -4.39 9.21 0.39
N ASN A 4 -3.27 8.83 1.03
CA ASN A 4 -2.65 7.53 0.91
C ASN A 4 -1.94 7.13 2.22
N ARG A 5 -1.45 5.89 2.26
CA ARG A 5 -0.69 5.31 3.36
C ARG A 5 0.69 5.93 3.48
N PHE A 6 1.11 6.21 4.71
CA PHE A 6 2.48 6.56 5.04
C PHE A 6 3.40 5.32 4.98
N THR A 7 4.63 5.50 4.53
CA THR A 7 5.68 4.48 4.60
C THR A 7 6.99 5.15 4.94
N GLU A 8 7.93 4.43 5.55
CA GLU A 8 9.23 5.00 5.90
C GLU A 8 10.36 3.97 5.77
N ILE A 9 11.58 4.49 5.70
CA ILE A 9 12.81 3.70 5.71
C ILE A 9 13.80 4.28 6.73
N PRO A 10 14.61 3.43 7.38
CA PRO A 10 15.75 3.90 8.17
C PRO A 10 16.85 4.46 7.24
N LEU A 11 17.56 5.49 7.70
CA LEU A 11 18.66 6.10 6.96
C LEU A 11 20.04 5.65 7.48
N PRO A 12 21.07 5.60 6.62
CA PRO A 12 22.46 5.40 7.07
C PRO A 12 22.88 6.53 8.01
N GLY A 13 23.51 6.17 9.13
CA GLY A 13 23.90 7.13 10.16
C GLY A 13 22.79 7.49 11.16
N GLY A 14 21.62 6.86 11.04
CA GLY A 14 20.48 7.04 11.94
C GLY A 14 19.44 8.01 11.39
N GLY A 15 18.28 8.05 12.05
CA GLY A 15 17.11 8.76 11.54
C GLY A 15 16.34 7.96 10.49
N PHE A 16 15.28 8.59 9.98
CA PHE A 16 14.27 7.95 9.15
C PHE A 16 13.84 8.90 8.05
N ARG A 17 13.43 8.33 6.92
CA ARG A 17 12.76 9.07 5.85
C ARG A 17 11.37 8.49 5.66
N GLY A 18 10.38 9.31 6.01
CA GLY A 18 8.98 9.09 5.72
C GLY A 18 8.59 9.53 4.32
N PHE A 19 7.53 8.92 3.82
CA PHE A 19 6.90 9.26 2.55
C PHE A 19 5.40 9.45 2.77
N ASP A 20 4.94 10.66 2.50
CA ASP A 20 3.52 11.04 2.47
C ASP A 20 3.09 11.30 1.03
N ALA A 21 1.85 11.01 0.68
CA ALA A 21 1.35 11.22 -0.68
C ALA A 21 -0.07 11.82 -0.71
N HIS A 22 -0.27 12.73 -1.67
CA HIS A 22 -1.54 13.43 -1.96
C HIS A 22 -1.66 13.89 -3.43
N GLY A 23 -1.36 12.96 -4.35
CA GLY A 23 -1.28 13.16 -5.80
C GLY A 23 0.15 13.25 -6.30
N ASP A 24 1.02 13.88 -5.50
CA ASP A 24 2.48 13.74 -5.54
C ASP A 24 2.96 13.02 -4.27
N THR A 25 4.16 12.43 -4.32
CA THR A 25 4.80 11.86 -3.13
C THR A 25 5.86 12.82 -2.59
N ARG A 26 5.86 13.05 -1.27
CA ARG A 26 6.82 13.87 -0.56
C ARG A 26 7.63 13.03 0.42
N ALA A 27 8.94 13.25 0.44
CA ALA A 27 9.84 12.73 1.45
C ALA A 27 9.96 13.72 2.62
N ILE A 28 9.99 13.20 3.84
CA ILE A 28 10.12 13.96 5.08
C ILE A 28 11.10 13.21 5.99
N ASP A 29 12.15 13.88 6.44
CA ASP A 29 13.14 13.26 7.33
C ASP A 29 12.77 13.46 8.80
N GLY A 30 13.00 12.42 9.61
CA GLY A 30 12.69 12.39 11.03
C GLY A 30 13.82 11.77 11.84
N ARG A 31 13.88 12.11 13.14
CA ARG A 31 14.87 11.52 14.06
C ARG A 31 14.43 10.16 14.58
N ARG A 32 13.13 9.93 14.65
CA ARG A 32 12.48 8.71 15.12
C ARG A 32 11.31 8.38 14.19
N PRO A 33 10.86 7.11 14.12
CA PRO A 33 9.71 6.75 13.31
C PRO A 33 8.46 7.57 13.68
N SER A 34 8.28 7.84 14.97
CA SER A 34 7.16 8.62 15.51
C SER A 34 7.31 10.14 15.42
N ASP A 35 8.38 10.67 14.81
CA ASP A 35 8.72 12.10 14.81
C ASP A 35 9.28 12.57 13.46
N MET A 36 8.35 12.84 12.53
CA MET A 36 8.60 13.33 11.18
C MET A 36 8.36 14.84 11.10
N GLY A 37 9.34 15.62 11.54
CA GLY A 37 9.26 17.09 11.59
C GLY A 37 10.18 17.83 10.61
N GLY A 38 10.90 17.11 9.75
CA GLY A 38 11.84 17.69 8.80
C GLY A 38 11.17 18.46 7.66
N PRO A 39 11.96 19.17 6.82
CA PRO A 39 11.44 19.82 5.64
C PRO A 39 10.93 18.78 4.62
N GLU A 40 9.78 19.06 4.02
CA GLU A 40 9.22 18.21 2.97
C GLU A 40 9.90 18.46 1.61
N ARG A 41 10.03 17.40 0.82
CA ARG A 41 10.50 17.47 -0.58
C ARG A 41 9.65 16.57 -1.46
N THR A 42 9.05 17.11 -2.52
CA THR A 42 8.40 16.27 -3.55
C THR A 42 9.43 15.40 -4.28
N VAL A 43 9.21 14.08 -4.31
CA VAL A 43 10.10 13.06 -4.89
C VAL A 43 9.48 12.27 -6.05
N LEU A 44 8.15 12.19 -6.13
CA LEU A 44 7.40 11.69 -7.30
C LEU A 44 6.31 12.70 -7.67
N ARG A 45 5.97 12.79 -8.95
CA ARG A 45 4.93 13.68 -9.48
C ARG A 45 4.03 12.92 -10.44
N PRO A 46 2.81 13.41 -10.70
CA PRO A 46 1.97 12.86 -11.76
C PRO A 46 2.72 12.73 -13.08
N GLY A 47 2.42 11.67 -13.82
CA GLY A 47 2.95 11.42 -15.15
C GLY A 47 2.41 12.40 -16.20
N ALA A 48 2.85 12.20 -17.44
CA ALA A 48 2.35 12.99 -18.56
C ALA A 48 0.85 12.70 -18.83
N PRO A 49 0.09 13.65 -19.41
CA PRO A 49 -1.29 13.39 -19.76
C PRO A 49 -1.46 12.13 -20.64
N GLY A 50 -2.39 11.26 -20.26
CA GLY A 50 -2.70 10.03 -20.99
C GLY A 50 -1.87 8.81 -20.59
N THR A 51 -0.91 8.94 -19.67
CA THR A 51 -0.22 7.78 -19.06
C THR A 51 -1.04 7.20 -17.90
N TYR A 52 -0.65 6.01 -17.43
CA TYR A 52 -1.37 5.28 -16.37
C TYR A 52 -1.29 5.96 -15.00
N ASP A 53 -0.35 6.88 -14.84
CA ASP A 53 0.00 7.66 -13.65
C ASP A 53 -0.31 9.17 -13.81
N SER A 54 -1.06 9.53 -14.86
CA SER A 54 -1.34 10.92 -15.23
C SER A 54 -2.12 11.72 -14.19
N CYS A 55 -2.87 11.06 -13.29
CA CYS A 55 -3.60 11.73 -12.22
C CYS A 55 -2.80 11.85 -10.91
N GLY A 56 -1.74 11.05 -10.76
CA GLY A 56 -0.94 11.04 -9.56
C GLY A 56 -0.10 9.78 -9.41
N GLN A 57 0.93 9.91 -8.58
CA GLN A 57 1.84 8.85 -8.17
C GLN A 57 1.97 8.89 -6.65
N TRP A 58 1.44 7.86 -6.01
CA TRP A 58 1.42 7.73 -4.56
C TRP A 58 2.31 6.56 -4.15
N LEU A 59 3.45 6.84 -3.52
CA LEU A 59 4.31 5.77 -2.98
C LEU A 59 3.61 5.12 -1.79
N ASN A 60 3.13 3.89 -1.95
CA ASN A 60 2.42 3.16 -0.89
C ASN A 60 3.34 2.33 -0.01
N HIS A 61 4.48 1.89 -0.55
CA HIS A 61 5.45 1.07 0.16
C HIS A 61 6.86 1.37 -0.32
N ALA A 62 7.76 1.59 0.62
CA ALA A 62 9.20 1.69 0.38
C ALA A 62 9.91 0.55 1.12
N GLU A 63 10.60 -0.31 0.38
CA GLU A 63 11.42 -1.39 0.93
C GLU A 63 12.90 -1.05 0.70
N LEU A 64 13.68 -0.98 1.78
CA LEU A 64 15.13 -0.87 1.67
C LEU A 64 15.72 -2.23 1.28
N ASP A 65 16.44 -2.27 0.16
CA ASP A 65 17.18 -3.44 -0.33
C ASP A 65 18.66 -3.06 -0.50
N GLY A 66 19.45 -3.36 0.55
CA GLY A 66 20.83 -2.91 0.66
C GLY A 66 20.90 -1.37 0.72
N THR A 67 21.47 -0.76 -0.32
CA THR A 67 21.58 0.70 -0.46
C THR A 67 20.54 1.31 -1.39
N SER A 68 19.69 0.47 -2.00
CA SER A 68 18.63 0.89 -2.91
C SER A 68 17.28 0.81 -2.21
N VAL A 69 16.31 1.58 -2.69
CA VAL A 69 14.92 1.52 -2.21
C VAL A 69 14.04 1.05 -3.37
N LEU A 70 13.27 0.01 -3.12
CA LEU A 70 12.20 -0.44 -3.99
C LEU A 70 10.90 0.27 -3.58
N GLY A 71 10.23 0.91 -4.53
CA GLY A 71 8.99 1.62 -4.31
C GLY A 71 7.84 0.98 -5.05
N LEU A 72 6.76 0.64 -4.36
CA LEU A 72 5.48 0.31 -4.99
C LEU A 72 4.62 1.56 -5.01
N VAL A 73 4.30 2.01 -6.22
CA VAL A 73 3.62 3.27 -6.47
C VAL A 73 2.21 2.96 -6.94
N HIS A 74 1.22 3.45 -6.22
CA HIS A 74 -0.16 3.50 -6.69
C HIS A 74 -0.26 4.60 -7.73
N ASP A 75 -0.91 4.27 -8.84
CA ASP A 75 -1.05 5.15 -10.00
C ASP A 75 -2.51 5.24 -10.40
N GLU A 76 -2.92 6.42 -10.84
CA GLU A 76 -4.27 6.65 -11.34
C GLU A 76 -4.30 7.34 -12.70
N THR A 77 -5.28 6.92 -13.50
CA THR A 77 -5.60 7.53 -14.80
C THR A 77 -7.11 7.67 -15.00
N ALA A 78 -7.51 8.37 -16.06
CA ALA A 78 -8.91 8.61 -16.42
C ALA A 78 -9.76 9.22 -15.28
N CYS A 79 -9.18 10.13 -14.50
CA CYS A 79 -9.79 10.61 -13.26
C CYS A 79 -10.76 11.77 -13.48
N LYS A 80 -11.92 11.66 -12.82
CA LYS A 80 -12.88 12.76 -12.60
C LYS A 80 -13.37 12.63 -11.16
N TYR A 81 -12.54 13.08 -10.22
CA TYR A 81 -12.78 12.87 -8.78
C TYR A 81 -14.09 13.50 -8.30
N GLN A 82 -14.57 14.57 -8.93
CA GLN A 82 -15.84 15.23 -8.59
C GLN A 82 -17.06 14.29 -8.69
N ILE A 83 -16.93 13.21 -9.47
CA ILE A 83 -17.97 12.19 -9.68
C ILE A 83 -17.49 10.79 -9.29
N GLY A 84 -16.39 10.69 -8.54
CA GLY A 84 -15.85 9.42 -8.04
C GLY A 84 -15.25 8.51 -9.11
N GLN A 85 -14.83 9.05 -10.26
CA GLN A 85 -14.23 8.26 -11.34
C GLN A 85 -12.71 8.25 -11.24
N THR A 86 -12.12 7.05 -11.32
CA THR A 86 -10.68 6.83 -11.48
C THR A 86 -10.40 5.41 -12.00
N HIS A 87 -9.21 5.17 -12.53
CA HIS A 87 -8.71 3.85 -12.89
C HIS A 87 -7.37 3.61 -12.22
N LYS A 88 -7.34 2.61 -11.34
CA LYS A 88 -6.22 2.30 -10.45
C LYS A 88 -5.29 1.26 -11.03
N SER A 89 -3.99 1.44 -10.81
CA SER A 89 -2.95 0.46 -11.06
C SER A 89 -1.81 0.60 -10.06
N MET A 90 -0.84 -0.30 -10.12
CA MET A 90 0.46 -0.10 -9.45
C MET A 90 1.60 -0.17 -10.44
N SER A 91 2.62 0.63 -10.20
CA SER A 91 3.94 0.54 -10.81
C SER A 91 5.04 0.30 -9.79
N LEU A 92 6.24 0.05 -10.30
CA LEU A 92 7.45 -0.09 -9.52
C LEU A 92 8.40 1.06 -9.84
N ALA A 93 9.03 1.61 -8.81
CA ALA A 93 10.11 2.58 -8.94
C ALA A 93 11.30 2.13 -8.08
N VAL A 94 12.50 2.59 -8.45
CA VAL A 94 13.72 2.34 -7.68
C VAL A 94 14.44 3.64 -7.36
N SER A 95 15.08 3.69 -6.20
CA SER A 95 15.91 4.81 -5.79
C SER A 95 17.28 4.30 -5.33
N SER A 96 18.35 5.02 -5.69
CA SER A 96 19.72 4.74 -5.25
C SER A 96 20.25 5.74 -4.22
N ASP A 97 19.41 6.67 -3.77
CA ASP A 97 19.75 7.75 -2.83
C ASP A 97 18.76 7.82 -1.66
N TYR A 98 18.29 6.64 -1.24
CA TYR A 98 17.36 6.48 -0.12
C TYR A 98 16.03 7.22 -0.34
N GLY A 99 15.47 7.14 -1.55
CA GLY A 99 14.15 7.66 -1.88
C GLY A 99 14.08 9.17 -2.15
N LEU A 100 15.21 9.84 -2.38
CA LEU A 100 15.21 11.26 -2.76
C LEU A 100 14.96 11.45 -4.25
N THR A 101 15.53 10.58 -5.08
CA THR A 101 15.29 10.51 -6.52
C THR A 101 14.81 9.10 -6.88
N TRP A 102 13.86 9.03 -7.80
CA TRP A 102 13.23 7.80 -8.20
C TRP A 102 13.32 7.62 -9.71
N THR A 103 13.63 6.39 -10.12
CA THR A 103 13.51 5.94 -11.50
C THR A 103 12.28 5.04 -11.59
N GLY A 104 11.24 5.52 -12.25
CA GLY A 104 10.07 4.70 -12.57
C GLY A 104 10.43 3.59 -13.54
N LEU A 105 9.93 2.39 -13.28
CA LEU A 105 10.07 1.24 -14.18
C LEU A 105 8.83 1.16 -15.06
N SER A 106 7.81 0.41 -14.66
CA SER A 106 6.54 0.27 -15.37
C SER A 106 5.47 -0.30 -14.45
N GLN A 107 4.23 -0.39 -14.94
CA GLN A 107 3.14 -1.05 -14.23
C GLN A 107 3.48 -2.50 -13.90
N ILE A 108 3.10 -2.92 -12.70
CA ILE A 108 3.25 -4.29 -12.19
C ILE A 108 1.90 -4.96 -11.92
N ILE A 109 0.87 -4.18 -11.60
CA ILE A 109 -0.47 -4.68 -11.25
C ILE A 109 -1.54 -3.81 -11.94
N THR A 110 -2.46 -4.46 -12.66
CA THR A 110 -3.68 -3.85 -13.21
C THR A 110 -4.85 -4.82 -13.09
N GLY A 111 -6.08 -4.32 -13.02
CA GLY A 111 -7.27 -5.18 -13.04
C GLY A 111 -7.58 -5.77 -14.42
N THR A 112 -8.65 -6.58 -14.50
CA THR A 112 -9.20 -7.05 -15.79
C THR A 112 -10.20 -6.06 -16.40
N ASP A 113 -10.54 -5.02 -15.67
CA ASP A 113 -11.50 -3.99 -16.04
C ASP A 113 -10.82 -2.83 -16.76
N THR A 114 -11.59 -2.13 -17.59
CA THR A 114 -11.13 -0.94 -18.32
C THR A 114 -11.64 0.33 -17.64
N PRO A 115 -10.95 1.47 -17.82
CA PRO A 115 -11.45 2.76 -17.35
C PRO A 115 -12.89 2.99 -17.83
N THR A 116 -13.81 3.17 -16.89
CA THR A 116 -15.25 3.31 -17.18
C THR A 116 -15.78 4.63 -16.61
N ALA A 117 -16.57 5.34 -17.41
CA ALA A 117 -17.14 6.61 -17.00
C ALA A 117 -17.98 6.48 -15.71
N ASN A 118 -17.84 7.45 -14.80
CA ASN A 118 -18.55 7.55 -13.52
C ASN A 118 -18.31 6.35 -12.59
N ARG A 119 -17.19 5.64 -12.73
CA ARG A 119 -16.84 4.49 -11.89
C ARG A 119 -15.38 4.55 -11.43
N ASN A 120 -15.15 4.03 -10.24
CA ASN A 120 -13.82 3.61 -9.80
C ASN A 120 -13.56 2.20 -10.34
N THR A 121 -12.43 2.01 -11.00
CA THR A 121 -12.03 0.76 -11.67
C THR A 121 -10.57 0.45 -11.38
N GLY A 122 -10.12 -0.75 -11.74
CA GLY A 122 -8.75 -1.20 -11.57
C GLY A 122 -8.46 -1.83 -10.21
N GLU A 123 -7.17 -2.09 -10.00
CA GLU A 123 -6.61 -2.68 -8.80
C GLU A 123 -5.40 -1.84 -8.39
N GLY A 124 -5.39 -1.34 -7.16
CA GLY A 124 -4.34 -0.45 -6.67
C GLY A 124 -4.36 -0.37 -5.15
N ASP A 125 -3.94 0.77 -4.63
CA ASP A 125 -3.84 1.01 -3.18
C ASP A 125 -3.07 -0.09 -2.45
N CYS A 126 -2.04 -0.68 -3.09
CA CYS A 126 -1.40 -1.86 -2.53
C CYS A 126 -0.33 -1.51 -1.49
N THR A 127 -0.22 -2.30 -0.43
CA THR A 127 0.96 -2.31 0.45
C THR A 127 1.67 -3.64 0.30
N ALA A 128 3.01 -3.62 0.25
CA ALA A 128 3.81 -4.83 0.11
C ALA A 128 4.56 -5.19 1.39
N ILE A 129 4.88 -6.46 1.54
CA ILE A 129 5.79 -6.98 2.57
C ILE A 129 6.85 -7.86 1.91
N ASN A 130 8.04 -7.90 2.50
CA ASN A 130 8.97 -9.00 2.29
C ASN A 130 8.53 -10.21 3.14
N GLY A 131 8.17 -11.32 2.51
CA GLY A 131 7.70 -12.53 3.20
C GLY A 131 8.81 -13.27 3.97
N LYS A 132 10.09 -12.97 3.66
CA LYS A 132 11.27 -13.73 4.11
C LYS A 132 11.26 -15.21 3.68
N ASP A 133 10.54 -15.50 2.60
CA ASP A 133 10.39 -16.81 1.94
C ASP A 133 10.84 -16.77 0.47
N GLY A 134 11.54 -15.69 0.08
CA GLY A 134 11.97 -15.45 -1.30
C GLY A 134 10.97 -14.66 -2.15
N TYR A 135 9.84 -14.23 -1.59
CA TYR A 135 8.83 -13.43 -2.29
C TYR A 135 8.48 -12.12 -1.58
N TYR A 136 8.20 -11.09 -2.37
CA TYR A 136 7.39 -9.96 -1.95
C TYR A 136 5.92 -10.28 -2.16
N TYR A 137 5.06 -9.85 -1.24
CA TYR A 137 3.61 -9.96 -1.34
C TYR A 137 2.98 -8.58 -1.29
N ALA A 138 2.22 -8.21 -2.30
CA ALA A 138 1.43 -6.99 -2.36
C ALA A 138 -0.05 -7.28 -2.13
N TYR A 139 -0.66 -6.51 -1.25
CA TYR A 139 -2.06 -6.62 -0.86
C TYR A 139 -2.82 -5.39 -1.34
N CYS A 140 -3.73 -5.59 -2.27
CA CYS A 140 -4.33 -4.53 -3.09
C CYS A 140 -5.84 -4.43 -2.89
N PHE A 141 -6.37 -3.22 -3.09
CA PHE A 141 -7.79 -2.99 -3.21
C PHE A 141 -8.24 -3.15 -4.66
N ARG A 142 -9.37 -3.84 -4.86
CA ARG A 142 -10.02 -3.97 -6.17
C ARG A 142 -11.33 -3.19 -6.20
N SER A 143 -11.40 -2.19 -7.07
CA SER A 143 -12.48 -1.20 -7.07
C SER A 143 -13.85 -1.77 -7.41
N ARG A 144 -13.93 -2.69 -8.40
CA ARG A 144 -15.22 -3.19 -8.92
C ARG A 144 -16.10 -3.91 -7.89
N ASP A 145 -15.51 -4.47 -6.84
CA ASP A 145 -16.21 -5.33 -5.88
C ASP A 145 -15.70 -5.15 -4.44
N GLY A 146 -14.89 -4.13 -4.20
CA GLY A 146 -14.34 -3.80 -2.88
C GLY A 146 -13.52 -4.93 -2.24
N ALA A 147 -12.89 -5.78 -3.05
CA ALA A 147 -12.15 -6.93 -2.55
C ALA A 147 -10.71 -6.57 -2.17
N LEU A 148 -10.20 -7.22 -1.14
CA LEU A 148 -8.77 -7.43 -0.96
C LEU A 148 -8.31 -8.53 -1.92
N VAL A 149 -7.27 -8.25 -2.69
CA VAL A 149 -6.60 -9.22 -3.57
C VAL A 149 -5.09 -9.20 -3.31
N ALA A 150 -4.39 -10.25 -3.71
CA ALA A 150 -2.94 -10.35 -3.53
C ALA A 150 -2.19 -10.68 -4.81
N ALA A 151 -1.00 -10.12 -4.93
CA ALA A 151 0.00 -10.46 -5.92
C ALA A 151 1.35 -10.71 -5.24
N ARG A 152 2.22 -11.50 -5.86
CA ARG A 152 3.59 -11.73 -5.37
C ARG A 152 4.61 -11.70 -6.49
N ALA A 153 5.85 -11.35 -6.18
CA ALA A 153 6.98 -11.45 -7.09
C ALA A 153 8.22 -11.98 -6.35
N PRO A 154 9.14 -12.69 -7.03
CA PRO A 154 10.40 -13.12 -6.41
C PRO A 154 11.21 -11.92 -5.91
N VAL A 155 11.76 -11.99 -4.71
CA VAL A 155 12.65 -10.94 -4.15
C VAL A 155 13.86 -10.72 -5.05
N ALA A 156 14.40 -11.79 -5.63
CA ALA A 156 15.54 -11.73 -6.54
C ALA A 156 15.24 -11.03 -7.87
N ASN A 157 13.95 -10.89 -8.24
CA ASN A 157 13.54 -10.24 -9.48
C ASN A 157 12.07 -9.73 -9.38
N PRO A 158 11.85 -8.59 -8.71
CA PRO A 158 10.52 -8.00 -8.55
C PRO A 158 10.10 -7.12 -9.75
N HIS A 159 10.81 -7.20 -10.88
CA HIS A 159 10.59 -6.33 -12.03
C HIS A 159 9.21 -6.54 -12.70
N PRO A 160 8.73 -5.55 -13.49
CA PRO A 160 7.53 -5.71 -14.30
C PRO A 160 7.50 -7.02 -15.10
N GLY A 161 6.35 -7.69 -15.11
CA GLY A 161 6.17 -9.00 -15.73
C GLY A 161 6.42 -10.21 -14.81
N HIS A 162 7.00 -10.03 -13.63
CA HIS A 162 7.25 -11.12 -12.68
C HIS A 162 6.23 -11.24 -11.54
N TRP A 163 5.28 -10.31 -11.47
CA TRP A 163 4.20 -10.34 -10.49
C TRP A 163 3.10 -11.31 -10.89
N MET A 164 2.70 -12.16 -9.95
CA MET A 164 1.65 -13.17 -10.12
C MET A 164 0.57 -12.97 -9.06
N LYS A 165 -0.69 -12.90 -9.49
CA LYS A 165 -1.87 -12.81 -8.62
C LYS A 165 -2.30 -14.16 -8.11
N PHE A 166 -2.81 -14.16 -6.89
CA PHE A 166 -3.47 -15.34 -6.33
C PHE A 166 -4.87 -15.49 -6.94
N PHE A 167 -5.10 -16.61 -7.60
CA PHE A 167 -6.35 -16.91 -8.27
C PHE A 167 -6.66 -18.41 -8.14
N GLN A 168 -7.86 -18.70 -7.65
CA GLN A 168 -8.41 -20.04 -7.47
C GLN A 168 -7.46 -21.02 -6.76
N GLY A 169 -6.81 -20.56 -5.70
CA GLY A 169 -5.92 -21.40 -4.87
C GLY A 169 -4.45 -21.43 -5.33
N ALA A 170 -4.09 -20.73 -6.41
CA ALA A 170 -2.73 -20.73 -6.94
C ALA A 170 -2.27 -19.34 -7.38
N TRP A 171 -0.96 -19.11 -7.36
CA TRP A 171 -0.31 -17.91 -7.92
C TRP A 171 -0.17 -18.06 -9.43
N SER A 172 -1.28 -17.95 -10.14
CA SER A 172 -1.43 -18.43 -11.53
C SER A 172 -1.81 -17.37 -12.55
N GLN A 173 -2.19 -16.17 -12.10
CA GLN A 173 -2.62 -15.09 -12.99
C GLN A 173 -1.53 -14.01 -13.08
N PRO A 174 -1.30 -13.40 -14.24
CA PRO A 174 -0.33 -12.32 -14.36
C PRO A 174 -0.76 -11.08 -13.55
N GLY A 175 0.20 -10.32 -13.02
CA GLY A 175 -0.04 -9.05 -12.36
C GLY A 175 -0.74 -8.04 -13.27
N LEU A 176 -0.35 -8.01 -14.55
CA LEU A 176 -0.99 -7.17 -15.57
C LEU A 176 -2.14 -7.91 -16.25
N GLY A 177 -3.34 -7.36 -16.15
CA GLY A 177 -4.54 -7.86 -16.83
C GLY A 177 -5.08 -9.20 -16.32
N GLY A 178 -4.41 -9.84 -15.37
CA GLY A 178 -4.86 -11.10 -14.77
C GLY A 178 -5.95 -10.90 -13.72
N ASN A 179 -6.72 -11.94 -13.47
CA ASN A 179 -7.75 -11.93 -12.45
C ASN A 179 -7.19 -12.30 -11.06
N ALA A 180 -7.93 -12.02 -9.99
CA ALA A 180 -7.55 -12.41 -8.63
C ALA A 180 -8.74 -12.93 -7.82
N THR A 181 -8.44 -13.87 -6.93
CA THR A 181 -9.39 -14.33 -5.90
C THR A 181 -9.54 -13.26 -4.84
N ARG A 182 -10.79 -12.95 -4.48
CA ARG A 182 -11.08 -12.14 -3.29
C ARG A 182 -10.61 -12.90 -2.05
N LEU A 183 -9.74 -12.27 -1.25
CA LEU A 183 -9.28 -12.80 0.02
C LEU A 183 -10.19 -12.37 1.17
N LEU A 184 -10.58 -11.10 1.18
CA LEU A 184 -11.47 -10.49 2.17
C LEU A 184 -12.34 -9.41 1.51
N ALA A 185 -13.40 -8.98 2.19
CA ALA A 185 -14.11 -7.76 1.86
C ALA A 185 -13.41 -6.54 2.48
N GLY A 186 -13.39 -5.42 1.76
CA GLY A 186 -12.78 -4.17 2.20
C GLY A 186 -11.35 -3.96 1.67
N SER A 187 -10.87 -2.73 1.80
CA SER A 187 -9.46 -2.41 1.60
C SER A 187 -8.66 -2.94 2.80
N GLY A 188 -7.67 -3.80 2.55
CA GLY A 188 -6.59 -4.01 3.51
C GLY A 188 -5.90 -2.66 3.67
N ALA A 189 -6.02 -2.06 4.86
CA ALA A 189 -5.65 -0.68 5.08
C ALA A 189 -4.12 -0.49 5.22
N SER A 190 -3.37 -1.53 5.55
CA SER A 190 -1.90 -1.60 5.48
C SER A 190 -1.47 -3.04 5.71
N ALA A 191 -0.28 -3.41 5.20
CA ALA A 191 0.30 -4.73 5.35
C ALA A 191 1.67 -4.66 6.03
N ALA A 192 1.89 -5.60 6.95
CA ALA A 192 3.12 -5.76 7.70
C ALA A 192 3.40 -7.25 7.99
N ARG A 193 4.57 -7.57 8.55
CA ARG A 193 4.96 -8.93 8.93
C ARG A 193 5.51 -8.94 10.35
N TRP A 194 4.97 -9.79 11.21
CA TRP A 194 5.56 -10.02 12.54
C TRP A 194 6.88 -10.76 12.38
N THR A 195 7.96 -10.18 12.90
CA THR A 195 9.31 -10.77 12.82
C THR A 195 9.45 -12.04 13.67
N THR A 196 8.70 -12.14 14.76
CA THR A 196 8.76 -13.27 15.71
C THR A 196 8.00 -14.51 15.22
N THR A 197 6.84 -14.33 14.58
CA THR A 197 6.00 -15.45 14.11
C THR A 197 6.07 -15.67 12.61
N GLY A 198 6.51 -14.67 11.85
CA GLY A 198 6.49 -14.65 10.40
C GLY A 198 5.12 -14.41 9.77
N GLN A 199 4.08 -14.21 10.59
CA GLN A 199 2.74 -13.98 10.09
C GLN A 199 2.62 -12.62 9.42
N VAL A 200 1.87 -12.58 8.31
CA VAL A 200 1.38 -11.35 7.71
C VAL A 200 0.32 -10.76 8.62
N VAL A 201 0.34 -9.44 8.73
CA VAL A 201 -0.65 -8.68 9.44
C VAL A 201 -1.23 -7.60 8.56
N LEU A 202 -2.56 -7.56 8.53
CA LEU A 202 -3.32 -6.54 7.84
C LEU A 202 -4.17 -5.76 8.82
N THR A 203 -4.21 -4.44 8.66
CA THR A 203 -5.29 -3.63 9.23
C THR A 203 -6.51 -3.69 8.30
N GLY A 204 -7.70 -3.67 8.87
CA GLY A 204 -8.93 -3.67 8.09
C GLY A 204 -10.15 -3.41 8.96
N TRP A 205 -11.27 -3.02 8.34
CA TRP A 205 -12.48 -2.68 9.07
C TRP A 205 -13.18 -3.92 9.64
N VAL A 206 -13.55 -3.85 10.91
CA VAL A 206 -14.35 -4.85 11.63
C VAL A 206 -15.55 -4.16 12.28
N PRO A 207 -16.61 -4.89 12.67
CA PRO A 207 -17.69 -4.30 13.46
C PRO A 207 -17.13 -3.57 14.70
N GLY A 208 -17.45 -2.29 14.83
CA GLY A 208 -17.01 -1.45 15.97
C GLY A 208 -15.64 -0.78 15.81
N GLY A 209 -14.94 -0.92 14.68
CA GLY A 209 -13.78 -0.09 14.38
C GLY A 209 -12.72 -0.73 13.47
N LEU A 210 -11.46 -0.39 13.72
CA LEU A 210 -10.32 -0.94 13.00
C LEU A 210 -9.88 -2.24 13.68
N GLY A 211 -9.77 -3.31 12.91
CA GLY A 211 -9.29 -4.62 13.35
C GLY A 211 -7.96 -5.00 12.73
N VAL A 212 -7.46 -6.14 13.18
CA VAL A 212 -6.20 -6.75 12.74
C VAL A 212 -6.50 -8.16 12.25
N PHE A 213 -5.95 -8.52 11.10
CA PHE A 213 -6.06 -9.84 10.50
C PHE A 213 -4.67 -10.47 10.40
N LEU A 214 -4.57 -11.75 10.74
CA LEU A 214 -3.33 -12.51 10.68
C LEU A 214 -3.41 -13.57 9.57
N SER A 215 -2.29 -13.80 8.89
CA SER A 215 -2.13 -14.90 7.94
C SER A 215 -0.75 -15.54 8.06
N SER A 216 -0.71 -16.87 8.09
CA SER A 216 0.54 -17.66 8.05
C SER A 216 0.87 -18.18 6.65
N ASP A 217 -0.09 -18.13 5.71
CA ASP A 217 0.02 -18.67 4.35
C ASP A 217 -0.13 -17.59 3.27
N HIS A 218 -0.08 -16.32 3.70
CA HIS A 218 -0.20 -15.10 2.89
C HIS A 218 -1.56 -14.89 2.18
N THR A 219 -2.53 -15.80 2.32
CA THR A 219 -3.76 -15.79 1.51
C THR A 219 -5.03 -16.06 2.32
N THR A 220 -4.92 -16.74 3.45
CA THR A 220 -6.01 -16.97 4.42
C THR A 220 -5.84 -16.05 5.62
N PHE A 221 -6.81 -15.16 5.82
CA PHE A 221 -6.75 -14.15 6.88
C PHE A 221 -7.78 -14.39 7.97
N THR A 222 -7.32 -14.43 9.21
CA THR A 222 -8.16 -14.60 10.39
C THR A 222 -8.16 -13.31 11.22
N PRO A 223 -9.34 -12.71 11.51
CA PRO A 223 -9.41 -11.52 12.36
C PRO A 223 -9.05 -11.86 13.81
N LEU A 224 -8.37 -10.94 14.48
CA LEU A 224 -8.33 -10.91 15.94
C LEU A 224 -9.72 -10.59 16.49
N ARG A 225 -10.04 -11.15 17.66
CA ARG A 225 -11.40 -11.06 18.24
C ARG A 225 -11.81 -9.65 18.65
N ALA A 226 -10.86 -8.83 19.10
CA ALA A 226 -11.11 -7.46 19.54
C ALA A 226 -10.63 -6.47 18.48
N PRO A 227 -11.35 -5.35 18.25
CA PRO A 227 -10.85 -4.28 17.41
C PRO A 227 -9.56 -3.72 18.04
N LEU A 228 -8.61 -3.38 17.18
CA LEU A 228 -7.40 -2.67 17.56
C LEU A 228 -7.73 -1.25 18.03
N LEU A 229 -8.60 -0.56 17.29
CA LEU A 229 -9.09 0.76 17.64
C LEU A 229 -10.62 0.74 17.54
N ALA A 230 -11.28 0.99 18.67
CA ALA A 230 -12.71 1.23 18.66
C ALA A 230 -12.97 2.56 17.94
N VAL A 231 -13.76 2.51 16.88
CA VAL A 231 -14.24 3.71 16.19
C VAL A 231 -15.74 3.71 16.45
N ASP A 232 -16.22 4.74 17.14
CA ASP A 232 -17.65 4.94 17.30
C ASP A 232 -18.28 4.91 15.91
N PRO A 233 -19.26 4.05 15.63
CA PRO A 233 -20.07 4.15 14.42
C PRO A 233 -20.94 5.41 14.55
N GLY A 234 -20.30 6.58 14.56
CA GLY A 234 -20.95 7.86 14.35
C GLY A 234 -21.88 7.66 13.17
N VAL A 235 -23.16 7.93 13.40
CA VAL A 235 -24.25 7.64 12.48
C VAL A 235 -23.78 7.94 11.06
N TRP A 236 -23.53 6.91 10.25
CA TRP A 236 -23.12 7.01 8.84
C TRP A 236 -24.26 7.55 7.95
N LYS A 237 -25.11 8.44 8.48
CA LYS A 237 -26.03 9.26 7.70
C LYS A 237 -25.23 10.43 7.16
N ARG A 238 -24.89 10.35 5.88
CA ARG A 238 -24.36 11.50 5.16
C ARG A 238 -25.46 12.56 5.03
N PRO A 239 -25.16 13.85 5.29
CA PRO A 239 -23.86 14.40 5.71
C PRO A 239 -23.64 14.30 7.25
N ALA A 240 -22.44 13.90 7.68
CA ALA A 240 -21.99 13.95 9.07
C ALA A 240 -20.85 14.99 9.21
N PRO A 241 -20.82 15.80 10.29
CA PRO A 241 -19.87 16.92 10.42
C PRO A 241 -18.42 16.52 10.74
N SER A 242 -18.15 15.25 11.02
CA SER A 242 -16.81 14.72 11.25
C SER A 242 -16.55 13.51 10.35
N GLU A 243 -15.90 13.74 9.20
CA GLU A 243 -15.33 12.66 8.40
C GLU A 243 -13.92 12.40 8.90
N LEU A 244 -13.75 11.39 9.77
CA LEU A 244 -12.42 10.85 10.04
C LEU A 244 -12.05 9.94 8.86
N VAL A 245 -11.42 10.52 7.83
CA VAL A 245 -10.75 9.76 6.77
C VAL A 245 -9.30 9.60 7.19
N PHE A 246 -8.88 8.36 7.41
CA PHE A 246 -7.49 8.03 7.73
C PHE A 246 -7.08 6.73 7.06
N TYR A 247 -5.78 6.60 6.80
CA TYR A 247 -5.15 5.45 6.17
C TYR A 247 -4.25 4.78 7.20
N PRO A 248 -4.78 3.92 8.08
CA PRO A 248 -4.01 3.40 9.20
C PRO A 248 -2.89 2.50 8.73
N VAL A 249 -1.66 2.85 9.10
CA VAL A 249 -0.46 2.06 8.82
C VAL A 249 0.11 1.55 10.13
N ILE A 250 0.55 0.29 10.15
CA ILE A 250 1.31 -0.25 11.28
C ILE A 250 2.78 -0.35 10.88
N LEU A 251 3.64 0.28 11.67
CA LEU A 251 5.09 0.31 11.47
C LEU A 251 5.79 -0.09 12.77
N ASP A 252 7.00 -0.62 12.65
CA ASP A 252 7.83 -0.97 13.79
C ASP A 252 8.35 0.31 14.44
N ALA A 253 8.20 0.44 15.75
CA ALA A 253 8.51 1.69 16.44
C ALA A 253 10.01 1.97 16.55
N GLY A 254 10.85 0.94 16.34
CA GLY A 254 12.31 1.05 16.37
C GLY A 254 12.93 1.27 15.00
N THR A 255 12.40 0.62 13.97
CA THR A 255 12.98 0.60 12.62
C THR A 255 12.18 1.38 11.59
N GLY A 256 10.93 1.73 11.92
CA GLY A 256 9.98 2.35 11.00
C GLY A 256 9.50 1.44 9.86
N THR A 257 10.03 0.23 9.76
CA THR A 257 9.65 -0.69 8.68
C THR A 257 8.33 -1.39 8.99
N ASN A 258 7.70 -1.98 7.99
CA ASN A 258 6.57 -2.89 8.20
C ASN A 258 7.00 -4.32 8.61
N GLN A 259 8.25 -4.49 9.08
CA GLN A 259 8.74 -5.72 9.70
C GLN A 259 8.68 -5.54 11.22
N LEU A 260 7.58 -5.98 11.81
CA LEU A 260 7.16 -5.61 13.15
C LEU A 260 7.82 -6.48 14.22
N SER A 261 8.46 -5.84 15.18
CA SER A 261 8.83 -6.43 16.46
C SER A 261 7.66 -6.38 17.45
N ASN A 262 7.94 -6.64 18.72
CA ASN A 262 6.96 -6.44 19.80
C ASN A 262 6.76 -4.95 20.16
N ALA A 263 7.50 -4.04 19.54
CA ALA A 263 7.35 -2.60 19.68
C ALA A 263 6.95 -2.00 18.32
N TRP A 264 5.68 -1.65 18.17
CA TRP A 264 5.12 -1.10 16.94
C TRP A 264 4.21 0.07 17.24
N MET A 265 3.92 0.86 16.21
CA MET A 265 3.06 2.04 16.26
C MET A 265 2.03 1.97 15.13
N MET A 266 0.91 2.65 15.35
CA MET A 266 -0.06 2.95 14.31
C MET A 266 0.07 4.43 13.97
N VAL A 267 0.27 4.72 12.70
CA VAL A 267 0.40 6.08 12.14
C VAL A 267 -0.68 6.34 11.09
#